data_AF-A0A949PPD2-F1
#
_entry.id   AF-A0A949PPD2-F1
#
_cell.length_a   1.000
_cell.length_b   1.000
_cell.length_c   1.000
_cell.angle_alpha   90.00
_cell.angle_beta   90.00
_cell.angle_gamma   90.00
#
_symmetry.space_group_name_H-M   'P 1'
#
loop_
_entity.id
_entity.type
_entity.pdbx_description
1 polymer ?
#
loop_
_entity_poly.entity_id
_entity_poly.type
_entity_poly.pdbx_seq_one_letter_code
_entity_poly.pdbx_strand_id
1 'polypeptide(L)'
;MASPYSQASSNFSDSMSGGVDPRTGLYSASLLLAHLKANGTSGPFLPLSLKYDPMSSIDMGFGVGWGLSWSHYSTDDGVLSLSTGDRYSTTMQSGNLALKDQKIVSAKLRQTDGVYHVQNRKGDTHILGRYVSGNLWVPSRILAPNGLGVTLIWNNDGRLKSIVDELAEDGDTPQTLVEIDYSNALKTTVTLWPGTDTQKVITVILPGGTNSAIYFGGLAWIMHYDDSIRSFGKPPLCRIEYPSGAIETVTYTSDEDGHRYPLCAPQAASQTIPYVSEYRKKIVGNDTDRVINYSFSAKNFVGYQSGISEWKANGDNLYEADKNYTYQSFETRYDGNNNKIKTTNEYNKFHLLTRTMRGGSVCLNSFGRFA
;
A
#
# COMPACT_ATOMS: atom_id res chain seq x y z
N MET A 1 14.82 7.23 7.63
CA MET A 1 13.93 7.48 8.80
C MET A 1 12.87 6.40 8.80
N ALA A 2 12.47 5.88 9.96
CA ALA A 2 11.43 4.86 10.04
C ALA A 2 10.07 5.51 9.76
N SER A 3 9.31 4.96 8.82
CA SER A 3 7.93 5.35 8.52
C SER A 3 7.06 5.11 9.77
N PRO A 4 6.19 6.05 10.17
CA PRO A 4 5.29 5.84 11.29
C PRO A 4 4.36 4.66 10.99
N TYR A 5 4.19 3.77 11.98
CA TYR A 5 3.20 2.71 11.90
C TYR A 5 1.78 3.29 12.04
N SER A 6 0.90 2.96 11.11
CA SER A 6 -0.54 3.21 11.23
C SER A 6 -1.31 2.10 10.51
N GLN A 7 -2.49 1.75 11.03
CA GLN A 7 -3.44 0.90 10.30
C GLN A 7 -4.22 1.67 9.23
N ALA A 8 -3.84 2.92 8.98
CA ALA A 8 -4.47 3.75 7.99
C ALA A 8 -4.01 3.44 6.56
N SER A 9 -4.56 2.40 5.94
CA SER A 9 -4.29 2.01 4.55
C SER A 9 -5.39 2.42 3.55
N SER A 10 -5.00 2.53 2.27
CA SER A 10 -5.86 2.72 1.10
C SER A 10 -5.96 1.43 0.28
N ASN A 11 -7.16 1.10 -0.23
CA ASN A 11 -7.44 -0.07 -1.07
C ASN A 11 -7.80 0.36 -2.50
N PHE A 12 -7.33 -0.39 -3.51
CA PHE A 12 -7.50 -0.10 -4.94
C PHE A 12 -8.03 -1.30 -5.72
N SER A 13 -8.82 -1.07 -6.78
CA SER A 13 -9.46 -2.12 -7.59
C SER A 13 -9.25 -2.02 -9.11
N ASP A 14 -8.53 -1.02 -9.63
CA ASP A 14 -8.41 -0.77 -11.08
C ASP A 14 -6.98 -0.88 -11.63
N SER A 15 -6.89 -1.06 -12.96
CA SER A 15 -5.68 -1.43 -13.72
C SER A 15 -4.52 -0.45 -13.64
N MET A 16 -4.74 0.85 -13.45
CA MET A 16 -3.81 1.75 -12.74
C MET A 16 -4.66 2.77 -11.99
N SER A 17 -4.68 2.71 -10.67
CA SER A 17 -5.46 3.65 -9.85
C SER A 17 -4.55 4.36 -8.88
N GLY A 18 -4.49 5.68 -9.00
CA GLY A 18 -4.00 6.54 -7.94
C GLY A 18 -5.16 7.14 -7.17
N GLY A 19 -4.91 7.49 -5.92
CA GLY A 19 -5.92 8.03 -5.04
C GLY A 19 -5.33 8.62 -3.78
N VAL A 20 -6.03 9.62 -3.25
CA VAL A 20 -5.74 10.21 -1.96
C VAL A 20 -6.59 9.49 -0.91
N ASP A 21 -5.96 8.92 0.10
CA ASP A 21 -6.68 8.42 1.28
C ASP A 21 -7.33 9.63 1.97
N PRO A 22 -8.67 9.73 2.05
CA PRO A 22 -9.34 10.93 2.56
C PRO A 22 -9.12 11.13 4.06
N ARG A 23 -8.66 10.12 4.80
CA ARG A 23 -8.38 10.20 6.24
C ARG A 23 -6.97 10.72 6.50
N THR A 24 -5.99 10.35 5.68
CA THR A 24 -4.58 10.73 5.89
C THR A 24 -4.09 11.82 4.94
N GLY A 25 -4.72 11.96 3.77
CA GLY A 25 -4.27 12.84 2.70
C GLY A 25 -3.03 12.33 1.96
N LEU A 26 -2.62 11.09 2.21
CA LEU A 26 -1.52 10.46 1.48
C LEU A 26 -1.99 9.98 0.11
N TYR A 27 -1.17 10.26 -0.91
CA TYR A 27 -1.40 9.77 -2.26
C TYR A 27 -0.67 8.46 -2.49
N SER A 28 -1.40 7.44 -2.94
CA SER A 28 -0.87 6.14 -3.33
C SER A 28 -1.31 5.81 -4.75
N ALA A 29 -0.56 4.94 -5.41
CA ALA A 29 -0.86 4.48 -6.76
C ALA A 29 -0.66 2.96 -6.87
N SER A 30 -1.42 2.29 -7.74
CA SER A 30 -1.34 0.85 -7.94
C SER A 30 -1.57 0.51 -9.41
N LEU A 31 -0.62 -0.20 -10.02
CA LEU A 31 -0.68 -0.74 -11.39
C LEU A 31 -0.86 -2.26 -11.32
N LEU A 32 -1.97 -2.78 -11.84
CA LEU A 32 -2.12 -4.22 -12.03
C LEU A 32 -1.34 -4.63 -13.27
N LEU A 33 -0.29 -5.42 -13.09
CA LEU A 33 0.56 -5.91 -14.19
C LEU A 33 -0.09 -7.11 -14.89
N ALA A 34 -0.57 -8.08 -14.11
CA ALA A 34 -1.26 -9.26 -14.61
C ALA A 34 -2.02 -10.01 -13.52
N HIS A 35 -3.01 -10.79 -13.92
CA HIS A 35 -3.50 -11.91 -13.13
C HIS A 35 -2.75 -13.16 -13.56
N LEU A 36 -1.93 -13.71 -12.67
CA LEU A 36 -1.17 -14.92 -12.97
C LEU A 36 -2.12 -16.12 -12.86
N LYS A 37 -2.20 -16.87 -13.96
CA LYS A 37 -2.97 -18.12 -14.04
C LYS A 37 -2.06 -19.27 -13.62
N ALA A 38 -2.01 -19.57 -12.33
CA ALA A 38 -1.22 -20.67 -11.79
C ALA A 38 -1.90 -22.03 -12.02
N ASN A 39 -1.10 -23.07 -12.27
CA ASN A 39 -1.48 -24.48 -12.35
C ASN A 39 -2.73 -24.71 -13.23
N GLY A 40 -2.69 -24.29 -14.50
CA GLY A 40 -3.81 -24.44 -15.43
C GLY A 40 -5.13 -23.80 -14.94
N THR A 41 -5.05 -22.66 -14.22
CA THR A 41 -6.16 -21.95 -13.54
C THR A 41 -6.74 -22.63 -12.30
N SER A 42 -6.18 -23.76 -11.87
CA SER A 42 -6.59 -24.46 -10.65
C SER A 42 -5.76 -24.05 -9.43
N GLY A 43 -4.70 -23.26 -9.61
CA GLY A 43 -3.83 -22.77 -8.54
C GLY A 43 -4.38 -21.54 -7.79
N PRO A 44 -3.55 -20.90 -6.95
CA PRO A 44 -3.94 -19.70 -6.22
C PRO A 44 -4.21 -18.52 -7.15
N PHE A 45 -5.15 -17.66 -6.74
CA PHE A 45 -5.39 -16.39 -7.42
C PHE A 45 -4.29 -15.38 -7.06
N LEU A 46 -3.50 -14.98 -8.05
CA LEU A 46 -2.30 -14.15 -7.84
C LEU A 46 -2.35 -12.88 -8.71
N PRO A 47 -2.90 -11.77 -8.19
CA PRO A 47 -2.79 -10.48 -8.85
C PRO A 47 -1.38 -9.91 -8.64
N LEU A 48 -0.60 -9.83 -9.72
CA LEU A 48 0.70 -9.16 -9.70
C LEU A 48 0.47 -7.66 -9.86
N SER A 49 0.54 -6.91 -8.74
CA SER A 49 0.34 -5.47 -8.74
C SER A 49 1.56 -4.74 -8.18
N LEU A 50 1.98 -3.70 -8.89
CA LEU A 50 3.03 -2.78 -8.47
C LEU A 50 2.38 -1.58 -7.79
N LYS A 51 2.71 -1.34 -6.51
CA LYS A 51 2.11 -0.26 -5.71
C LYS A 51 3.16 0.76 -5.29
N TYR A 52 2.72 2.01 -5.22
CA TYR A 52 3.45 3.14 -4.68
C TYR A 52 2.93 3.51 -3.30
N ASP A 53 3.85 3.64 -2.35
CA ASP A 53 3.63 4.19 -1.02
C ASP A 53 4.57 5.39 -0.80
N PRO A 54 4.05 6.60 -0.53
CA PRO A 54 4.87 7.77 -0.27
C PRO A 54 5.66 7.63 1.04
N MET A 55 5.15 6.87 2.01
CA MET A 55 5.80 6.65 3.29
C MET A 55 6.88 5.58 3.23
N SER A 56 6.90 4.73 2.20
CA SER A 56 7.92 3.69 2.05
C SER A 56 9.22 4.26 1.48
N SER A 57 10.30 4.16 2.23
CA SER A 57 11.65 4.52 1.78
C SER A 57 12.44 3.33 1.22
N ILE A 58 11.79 2.18 1.02
CA ILE A 58 12.46 0.95 0.57
C ILE A 58 12.40 0.88 -0.96
N ASP A 59 13.53 0.56 -1.59
CA ASP A 59 13.58 0.22 -3.01
C ASP A 59 13.59 -1.31 -3.19
N MET A 60 12.45 -1.85 -3.64
CA MET A 60 12.27 -3.27 -3.95
C MET A 60 12.65 -3.62 -5.41
N GLY A 61 13.45 -2.75 -6.05
CA GLY A 61 13.89 -2.91 -7.43
C GLY A 61 12.88 -2.34 -8.44
N PHE A 62 11.98 -1.47 -8.00
CA PHE A 62 11.03 -0.77 -8.88
C PHE A 62 11.07 0.74 -8.66
N GLY A 63 12.08 1.23 -7.94
CA GLY A 63 12.23 2.61 -7.52
C GLY A 63 11.70 2.82 -6.10
N VAL A 64 12.22 3.84 -5.41
CA VAL A 64 11.95 4.03 -3.98
C VAL A 64 10.45 4.19 -3.67
N GLY A 65 9.93 3.29 -2.84
CA GLY A 65 8.53 3.17 -2.43
C GLY A 65 7.59 2.59 -3.48
N TRP A 66 8.11 2.15 -4.62
CA TRP A 66 7.43 1.21 -5.50
C TRP A 66 7.81 -0.22 -5.12
N GLY A 67 6.81 -1.09 -5.04
CA GLY A 67 7.04 -2.50 -4.74
C GLY A 67 5.84 -3.37 -5.07
N LEU A 68 6.11 -4.67 -5.21
CA LEU A 68 5.06 -5.66 -5.35
C LEU A 68 4.42 -5.93 -3.99
N SER A 69 3.09 -6.04 -3.96
CA SER A 69 2.35 -6.25 -2.70
C SER A 69 2.33 -7.73 -2.30
N TRP A 70 3.31 -8.13 -1.51
CA TRP A 70 3.36 -9.47 -0.91
C TRP A 70 3.22 -9.40 0.60
N SER A 71 2.56 -10.41 1.17
CA SER A 71 2.51 -10.55 2.61
C SER A 71 3.91 -10.83 3.14
N HIS A 72 4.39 -10.06 4.12
CA HIS A 72 5.69 -10.27 4.72
C HIS A 72 5.62 -10.02 6.21
N TYR A 73 6.45 -10.73 6.96
CA TYR A 73 6.53 -10.61 8.40
C TYR A 73 7.93 -10.22 8.82
N SER A 74 8.05 -9.17 9.61
CA SER A 74 9.31 -8.75 10.21
C SER A 74 9.32 -9.13 11.69
N THR A 75 10.27 -9.96 12.10
CA THR A 75 10.48 -10.31 13.51
C THR A 75 11.27 -9.25 14.28
N ASP A 76 11.82 -8.23 13.61
CA ASP A 76 12.50 -7.10 14.26
C ASP A 76 11.51 -6.20 15.00
N ASP A 77 10.46 -5.77 14.30
CA ASP A 77 9.40 -4.90 14.83
C ASP A 77 8.13 -5.68 15.21
N GLY A 78 8.07 -6.97 14.86
CA GLY A 78 6.93 -7.85 15.12
C GLY A 78 5.72 -7.50 14.26
N VAL A 79 5.91 -6.98 13.05
CA VAL A 79 4.83 -6.52 12.17
C VAL A 79 4.61 -7.47 10.99
N LEU A 80 3.37 -7.93 10.83
CA LEU A 80 2.86 -8.60 9.64
C LEU A 80 2.22 -7.57 8.72
N SER A 81 2.73 -7.45 7.51
CA SER A 81 2.09 -6.72 6.41
C SER A 81 1.43 -7.74 5.48
N LEU A 82 0.18 -7.53 5.11
CA LEU A 82 -0.54 -8.37 4.15
C LEU A 82 -0.44 -7.80 2.74
N SER A 83 -0.56 -8.65 1.72
CA SER A 83 -0.67 -8.22 0.31
C SER A 83 -1.87 -7.30 0.05
N THR A 84 -2.89 -7.33 0.90
CA THR A 84 -4.03 -6.40 0.88
C THR A 84 -3.63 -4.97 1.24
N GLY A 85 -2.51 -4.77 1.93
CA GLY A 85 -2.05 -3.48 2.47
C GLY A 85 -2.34 -3.31 3.96
N ASP A 86 -3.06 -4.24 4.58
CA ASP A 86 -3.26 -4.22 6.04
C ASP A 86 -1.96 -4.54 6.77
N ARG A 87 -1.73 -3.87 7.91
CA ARG A 87 -0.58 -4.10 8.78
C ARG A 87 -1.05 -4.42 10.19
N TYR A 88 -0.45 -5.42 10.80
CA TYR A 88 -0.76 -5.90 12.14
C TYR A 88 0.52 -6.12 12.93
N SER A 89 0.63 -5.46 14.09
CA SER A 89 1.62 -5.85 15.10
C SER A 89 1.23 -7.21 15.70
N THR A 90 2.22 -8.00 16.12
CA THR A 90 2.01 -9.34 16.66
C THR A 90 2.20 -9.38 18.18
N THR A 91 1.60 -10.39 18.82
CA THR A 91 1.83 -10.70 20.22
C THR A 91 1.76 -12.20 20.45
N MET A 92 2.49 -12.69 21.44
CA MET A 92 2.31 -14.05 21.92
C MET A 92 1.09 -14.13 22.85
N GLN A 93 0.18 -15.05 22.58
CA GLN A 93 -0.97 -15.38 23.42
C GLN A 93 -1.06 -16.91 23.55
N SER A 94 -0.97 -17.42 24.79
CA SER A 94 -1.09 -18.86 25.08
C SER A 94 -0.18 -19.74 24.20
N GLY A 95 1.06 -19.30 23.98
CA GLY A 95 2.03 -20.01 23.14
C GLY A 95 1.82 -19.88 21.62
N ASN A 96 0.82 -19.12 21.17
CA ASN A 96 0.53 -18.88 19.75
C ASN A 96 0.76 -17.41 19.38
N LEU A 97 1.14 -17.17 18.12
CA LEU A 97 1.25 -15.82 17.59
C LEU A 97 -0.13 -15.27 17.21
N ALA A 98 -0.49 -14.12 17.75
CA ALA A 98 -1.75 -13.44 17.50
C ALA A 98 -1.51 -12.06 16.88
N LEU A 99 -2.42 -11.64 15.99
CA LEU A 99 -2.41 -10.31 15.39
C LEU A 99 -3.14 -9.34 16.33
N LYS A 100 -2.46 -8.28 16.76
CA LYS A 100 -3.06 -7.21 17.56
C LYS A 100 -4.02 -6.39 16.70
N ASP A 101 -5.02 -5.82 17.35
CA ASP A 101 -5.86 -4.74 16.79
C ASP A 101 -6.59 -5.12 15.50
N GLN A 102 -6.89 -6.41 15.34
CA GLN A 102 -7.62 -6.95 14.20
C GLN A 102 -9.13 -6.74 14.40
N LYS A 103 -9.64 -5.60 13.88
CA LYS A 103 -11.08 -5.24 13.98
C LYS A 103 -11.99 -6.21 13.22
N ILE A 104 -11.48 -6.73 12.10
CA ILE A 104 -12.12 -7.74 11.27
C ILE A 104 -11.07 -8.81 11.01
N VAL A 105 -11.39 -10.08 11.26
CA VAL A 105 -10.48 -11.20 11.00
C VAL A 105 -10.28 -11.37 9.50
N SER A 106 -9.24 -10.71 8.98
CA SER A 106 -8.81 -10.67 7.58
C SER A 106 -7.77 -11.74 7.26
N ALA A 107 -6.95 -12.11 8.25
CA ALA A 107 -5.94 -13.14 8.16
C ALA A 107 -5.68 -13.78 9.54
N LYS A 108 -5.13 -14.99 9.53
CA LYS A 108 -4.59 -15.67 10.71
C LYS A 108 -3.12 -15.96 10.48
N LEU A 109 -2.28 -15.59 11.44
CA LEU A 109 -0.87 -15.94 11.46
C LEU A 109 -0.67 -17.13 12.40
N ARG A 110 0.04 -18.15 11.93
CA ARG A 110 0.43 -19.32 12.73
C ARG A 110 1.90 -19.60 12.52
N GLN A 111 2.53 -20.19 13.52
CA GLN A 111 3.88 -20.73 13.39
C GLN A 111 3.83 -22.23 13.60
N THR A 112 4.41 -22.98 12.67
CA THR A 112 4.47 -24.45 12.73
C THR A 112 5.85 -24.87 12.25
N ASP A 113 6.57 -25.66 13.05
CA ASP A 113 7.92 -26.14 12.76
C ASP A 113 8.92 -25.04 12.32
N GLY A 114 8.81 -23.86 12.95
CA GLY A 114 9.67 -22.71 12.66
C GLY A 114 9.31 -21.93 11.39
N VAL A 115 8.21 -22.28 10.72
CA VAL A 115 7.70 -21.63 9.51
C VAL A 115 6.43 -20.85 9.83
N TYR A 116 6.27 -19.67 9.24
CA TYR A 116 5.06 -18.87 9.41
C TYR A 116 4.05 -19.15 8.30
N HIS A 117 2.79 -19.31 8.69
CA HIS A 117 1.66 -19.51 7.80
C HIS A 117 0.69 -18.35 7.97
N VAL A 118 0.45 -17.61 6.90
CA VAL A 118 -0.55 -16.54 6.83
C VAL A 118 -1.74 -17.07 6.04
N GLN A 119 -2.82 -17.41 6.74
CA GLN A 119 -4.06 -17.83 6.10
C GLN A 119 -4.97 -16.61 5.94
N ASN A 120 -5.23 -16.21 4.70
CA ASN A 120 -6.13 -15.10 4.39
C ASN A 120 -7.59 -15.56 4.50
N ARG A 121 -8.50 -14.60 4.75
CA ARG A 121 -9.95 -14.85 4.83
C ARG A 121 -10.52 -15.49 3.56
N LYS A 122 -9.90 -15.25 2.40
CA LYS A 122 -10.31 -15.83 1.11
C LYS A 122 -9.87 -17.30 0.92
N GLY A 123 -9.11 -17.85 1.86
CA GLY A 123 -8.76 -19.27 1.92
C GLY A 123 -7.36 -19.60 1.38
N ASP A 124 -6.70 -18.67 0.69
CA ASP A 124 -5.30 -18.84 0.29
C ASP A 124 -4.37 -18.77 1.51
N THR A 125 -3.29 -19.56 1.47
CA THR A 125 -2.31 -19.65 2.55
C THR A 125 -0.93 -19.29 2.02
N HIS A 126 -0.29 -18.30 2.62
CA HIS A 126 1.08 -17.89 2.30
C HIS A 126 2.01 -18.53 3.32
N ILE A 127 2.91 -19.38 2.86
CA ILE A 127 3.96 -19.98 3.67
C ILE A 127 5.16 -19.05 3.56
N LEU A 128 5.59 -18.47 4.69
CA LEU A 128 6.70 -17.53 4.70
C LEU A 128 8.00 -18.27 5.02
N GLY A 129 8.98 -18.12 4.14
CA GLY A 129 10.35 -18.58 4.34
C GLY A 129 11.23 -17.47 4.88
N ARG A 130 12.25 -17.85 5.67
CA ARG A 130 13.25 -16.91 6.15
C ARG A 130 14.13 -16.47 4.99
N TYR A 131 14.30 -15.17 4.85
CA TYR A 131 15.13 -14.60 3.81
C TYR A 131 16.60 -14.46 4.29
N VAL A 132 17.50 -15.18 3.60
CA VAL A 132 19.00 -15.22 3.57
C VAL A 132 19.77 -15.01 4.88
N SER A 133 19.51 -13.95 5.65
CA SER A 133 20.16 -13.67 6.93
C SER A 133 19.38 -12.71 7.85
N GLY A 134 18.16 -12.31 7.47
CA GLY A 134 17.40 -11.29 8.18
C GLY A 134 16.33 -11.84 9.13
N ASN A 135 15.65 -10.89 9.75
CA ASN A 135 14.40 -11.06 10.50
C ASN A 135 13.17 -10.80 9.62
N LEU A 136 13.37 -10.71 8.29
CA LEU A 136 12.31 -10.62 7.29
C LEU A 136 11.92 -11.99 6.77
N TRP A 137 10.62 -12.25 6.76
CA TRP A 137 9.99 -13.46 6.27
C TRP A 137 9.08 -13.10 5.11
N VAL A 138 9.35 -13.70 3.96
CA VAL A 138 8.63 -13.45 2.71
C VAL A 138 7.99 -14.75 2.21
N PRO A 139 6.94 -14.69 1.38
CA PRO A 139 6.27 -15.90 0.90
C PRO A 139 7.26 -16.73 0.09
N SER A 140 7.53 -17.96 0.54
CA SER A 140 8.27 -18.95 -0.26
C SER A 140 7.30 -19.82 -1.07
N ARG A 141 6.07 -20.00 -0.57
CA ARG A 141 4.98 -20.69 -1.26
C ARG A 141 3.65 -20.00 -1.04
N ILE A 142 2.79 -20.02 -2.04
CA ILE A 142 1.38 -19.60 -1.91
C ILE A 142 0.50 -20.76 -2.36
N LEU A 143 -0.45 -21.16 -1.52
CA LEU A 143 -1.32 -22.29 -1.73
C LEU A 143 -2.78 -21.85 -1.88
N ALA A 144 -3.47 -22.43 -2.85
CA ALA A 144 -4.92 -22.40 -2.96
C ALA A 144 -5.58 -23.35 -1.94
N PRO A 145 -6.90 -23.20 -1.69
CA PRO A 145 -7.63 -24.10 -0.77
C PRO A 145 -7.59 -25.58 -1.16
N ASN A 146 -7.37 -25.90 -2.44
CA ASN A 146 -7.23 -27.26 -2.95
C ASN A 146 -5.80 -27.83 -2.79
N GLY A 147 -4.87 -27.08 -2.21
CA GLY A 147 -3.48 -27.50 -1.98
C GLY A 147 -2.53 -27.25 -3.15
N LEU A 148 -3.03 -26.84 -4.33
CA LEU A 148 -2.19 -26.44 -5.45
C LEU A 148 -1.48 -25.13 -5.14
N GLY A 149 -0.23 -25.00 -5.57
CA GLY A 149 0.64 -23.93 -5.13
C GLY A 149 1.57 -23.38 -6.19
N VAL A 150 2.15 -22.23 -5.87
CA VAL A 150 3.30 -21.67 -6.56
C VAL A 150 4.45 -21.48 -5.57
N THR A 151 5.67 -21.61 -6.07
CA THR A 151 6.90 -21.26 -5.36
C THR A 151 7.37 -19.87 -5.78
N LEU A 152 7.80 -19.06 -4.80
CA LEU A 152 8.36 -17.73 -5.01
C LEU A 152 9.84 -17.76 -4.65
N ILE A 153 10.67 -17.28 -5.57
CA ILE A 153 12.14 -17.25 -5.42
C ILE A 153 12.57 -15.81 -5.27
N TRP A 154 13.42 -15.54 -4.28
CA TRP A 154 13.87 -14.19 -3.92
C TRP A 154 15.39 -14.07 -4.09
N ASN A 155 15.87 -12.88 -4.45
CA ASN A 155 17.30 -12.59 -4.55
C ASN A 155 17.89 -12.17 -3.20
N ASN A 156 19.21 -11.93 -3.16
CA ASN A 156 19.95 -11.54 -1.95
C ASN A 156 19.68 -10.11 -1.43
N ASP A 157 18.71 -9.39 -2.00
CA ASP A 157 18.23 -8.09 -1.50
C ASP A 157 16.78 -8.17 -1.00
N GLY A 158 16.20 -9.38 -0.91
CA GLY A 158 14.80 -9.56 -0.55
C GLY A 158 13.83 -9.16 -1.68
N ARG A 159 14.31 -9.09 -2.92
CA ARG A 159 13.49 -8.76 -4.11
C ARG A 159 13.03 -10.06 -4.79
N LEU A 160 11.79 -10.09 -5.25
CA LEU A 160 11.23 -11.26 -5.93
C LEU A 160 11.95 -11.46 -7.27
N LYS A 161 12.49 -12.65 -7.50
CA LYS A 161 13.17 -13.02 -8.74
C LYS A 161 12.26 -13.81 -9.67
N SER A 162 11.48 -14.75 -9.14
CA SER A 162 10.55 -15.53 -9.97
C SER A 162 9.38 -16.13 -9.19
N ILE A 163 8.34 -16.48 -9.93
CA ILE A 163 7.19 -17.26 -9.47
C ILE A 163 7.05 -18.45 -10.41
N VAL A 164 7.00 -19.67 -9.86
CA VAL A 164 6.95 -20.93 -10.61
C VAL A 164 5.79 -21.77 -10.08
N ASP A 165 5.05 -22.41 -10.97
CA ASP A 165 4.09 -23.44 -10.55
C ASP A 165 4.81 -24.60 -9.84
N GLU A 166 4.13 -25.26 -8.90
CA GLU A 166 4.70 -26.41 -8.21
C GLU A 166 4.50 -27.72 -8.96
N LEU A 167 3.50 -27.78 -9.84
CA LEU A 167 3.23 -28.91 -10.71
C LEU A 167 3.59 -28.56 -12.14
N ALA A 168 4.09 -29.55 -12.86
CA ALA A 168 4.20 -29.49 -14.30
C ALA A 168 2.89 -29.93 -14.97
N GLU A 169 2.59 -29.37 -16.13
CA GLU A 169 1.62 -29.96 -17.04
C GLU A 169 2.30 -31.15 -17.75
N ASP A 170 1.64 -32.31 -17.76
CA ASP A 170 1.95 -33.49 -18.58
C ASP A 170 3.43 -33.90 -18.74
N GLY A 171 4.21 -33.89 -17.65
CA GLY A 171 5.57 -34.44 -17.62
C GLY A 171 6.69 -33.47 -18.02
N ASP A 172 6.36 -32.21 -18.28
CA ASP A 172 7.33 -31.15 -18.54
C ASP A 172 7.96 -30.59 -17.25
N THR A 173 8.82 -29.58 -17.37
CA THR A 173 9.27 -28.78 -16.22
C THR A 173 8.14 -27.85 -15.75
N PRO A 174 8.00 -27.59 -14.44
CA PRO A 174 6.99 -26.64 -13.95
C PRO A 174 7.10 -25.26 -14.61
N GLN A 175 5.96 -24.69 -15.00
CA GLN A 175 5.92 -23.42 -15.73
C GLN A 175 6.36 -22.26 -14.84
N THR A 176 7.30 -21.45 -15.33
CA THR A 176 7.62 -20.16 -14.71
C THR A 176 6.55 -19.14 -15.13
N LEU A 177 5.88 -18.54 -14.15
CA LEU A 177 4.83 -17.54 -14.37
C LEU A 177 5.40 -16.12 -14.49
N VAL A 178 6.45 -15.82 -13.73
CA VAL A 178 7.09 -14.50 -13.69
C VAL A 178 8.59 -14.66 -13.50
N GLU A 179 9.37 -13.89 -14.25
CA GLU A 179 10.78 -13.62 -13.99
C GLU A 179 11.02 -12.12 -13.89
N ILE A 180 11.86 -11.71 -12.95
CA ILE A 180 12.23 -10.31 -12.75
C ILE A 180 13.74 -10.17 -12.80
N ASP A 181 14.21 -9.34 -13.74
CA ASP A 181 15.61 -9.02 -13.95
C ASP A 181 15.93 -7.61 -13.40
N TYR A 182 16.88 -7.58 -12.47
CA TYR A 182 17.41 -6.39 -11.82
C TYR A 182 18.89 -6.12 -12.19
N SER A 183 19.44 -6.84 -13.18
CA SER A 183 20.85 -6.74 -13.57
C SER A 183 21.25 -5.35 -14.09
N ASN A 184 20.29 -4.56 -14.54
CA ASN A 184 20.50 -3.22 -15.06
C ASN A 184 20.05 -2.15 -14.05
N ALA A 185 20.96 -1.32 -13.57
CA ALA A 185 20.62 -0.27 -12.59
C ALA A 185 19.65 0.80 -13.12
N LEU A 186 19.52 0.95 -14.45
CA LEU A 186 18.65 1.95 -15.08
C LEU A 186 17.27 1.40 -15.46
N LYS A 187 17.03 0.09 -15.34
CA LYS A 187 15.74 -0.51 -15.64
C LYS A 187 15.52 -1.86 -14.96
N THR A 188 14.27 -2.14 -14.66
CA THR A 188 13.84 -3.48 -14.23
C THR A 188 12.92 -4.09 -15.27
N THR A 189 13.17 -5.34 -15.61
CA THR A 189 12.40 -6.08 -16.61
C THR A 189 11.60 -7.17 -15.94
N VAL A 190 10.29 -7.16 -16.11
CA VAL A 190 9.39 -8.22 -15.65
C VAL A 190 8.90 -8.99 -16.87
N THR A 191 9.23 -10.27 -16.93
CA THR A 191 8.77 -11.18 -17.98
C THR A 191 7.67 -12.06 -17.42
N LEU A 192 6.48 -11.98 -18.01
CA LEU A 192 5.32 -12.81 -17.70
C LEU A 192 5.31 -14.01 -18.64
N TRP A 193 5.07 -15.21 -18.10
CA TRP A 193 5.04 -16.50 -18.81
C TRP A 193 6.23 -16.70 -19.77
N PRO A 194 7.48 -16.58 -19.27
CA PRO A 194 8.68 -16.77 -20.08
C PRO A 194 8.68 -18.11 -20.82
N GLY A 195 9.16 -18.09 -22.07
CA GLY A 195 9.27 -19.29 -22.90
C GLY A 195 7.96 -19.77 -23.53
N THR A 196 6.85 -19.06 -23.34
CA THR A 196 5.55 -19.39 -23.94
C THR A 196 5.16 -18.41 -25.06
N ASP A 197 4.22 -18.81 -25.93
CA ASP A 197 3.64 -17.94 -26.96
C ASP A 197 2.87 -16.74 -26.38
N THR A 198 2.53 -16.80 -25.10
CA THR A 198 1.82 -15.73 -24.38
C THR A 198 2.75 -14.78 -23.64
N GLN A 199 4.08 -14.95 -23.77
CA GLN A 199 5.07 -14.15 -23.08
C GLN A 199 4.81 -12.64 -23.24
N LYS A 200 4.87 -11.91 -22.12
CA LYS A 200 4.80 -10.44 -22.13
C LYS A 200 5.96 -9.87 -21.34
N VAL A 201 6.43 -8.69 -21.76
CA VAL A 201 7.51 -7.98 -21.09
C VAL A 201 7.01 -6.62 -20.64
N ILE A 202 7.26 -6.32 -19.37
CA ILE A 202 7.05 -5.02 -18.75
C ILE A 202 8.42 -4.44 -18.41
N THR A 203 8.65 -3.18 -18.71
CA THR A 203 9.90 -2.50 -18.39
C THR A 203 9.64 -1.29 -17.52
N VAL A 204 10.30 -1.22 -16.37
CA VAL A 204 10.30 -0.06 -15.47
C VAL A 204 11.61 0.68 -15.65
N ILE A 205 11.57 1.98 -15.93
CA ILE A 205 12.73 2.83 -16.17
C ILE A 205 13.09 3.57 -14.89
N LEU A 206 14.36 3.50 -14.49
CA LEU A 206 14.84 3.84 -13.15
C LEU A 206 16.05 4.80 -13.13
N PRO A 207 15.99 5.98 -13.77
CA PRO A 207 17.08 6.94 -13.69
C PRO A 207 17.34 7.34 -12.23
N GLY A 208 18.55 7.09 -11.74
CA GLY A 208 18.94 7.39 -10.36
C GLY A 208 18.15 6.61 -9.29
N GLY A 209 17.53 5.48 -9.65
CA GLY A 209 16.73 4.67 -8.71
C GLY A 209 15.29 5.16 -8.49
N THR A 210 14.80 6.07 -9.34
CA THR A 210 13.42 6.56 -9.30
C THR A 210 12.64 6.08 -10.52
N ASN A 211 11.44 5.55 -10.30
CA ASN A 211 10.57 5.07 -11.38
C ASN A 211 10.05 6.23 -12.22
N SER A 212 10.62 6.45 -13.41
CA SER A 212 10.17 7.52 -14.30
C SER A 212 9.13 7.06 -15.32
N ALA A 213 9.13 5.78 -15.68
CA ALA A 213 8.19 5.23 -16.64
C ALA A 213 8.00 3.72 -16.50
N ILE A 214 6.79 3.25 -16.84
CA ILE A 214 6.49 1.84 -17.02
C ILE A 214 5.98 1.63 -18.45
N TYR A 215 6.57 0.67 -19.17
CA TYR A 215 6.19 0.28 -20.52
C TYR A 215 5.60 -1.14 -20.53
N PHE A 216 4.46 -1.31 -21.20
CA PHE A 216 3.82 -2.61 -21.38
C PHE A 216 2.96 -2.63 -22.65
N GLY A 217 3.22 -3.54 -23.58
CA GLY A 217 2.37 -3.75 -24.75
C GLY A 217 2.18 -2.50 -25.63
N GLY A 218 3.20 -1.63 -25.74
CA GLY A 218 3.12 -0.35 -26.45
C GLY A 218 2.47 0.79 -25.66
N LEU A 219 1.97 0.51 -24.46
CA LEU A 219 1.45 1.50 -23.52
C LEU A 219 2.56 2.01 -22.61
N ALA A 220 2.46 3.27 -22.20
CA ALA A 220 3.41 3.92 -21.30
C ALA A 220 2.68 4.68 -20.18
N TRP A 221 3.11 4.46 -18.95
CA TRP A 221 2.77 5.29 -17.79
C TRP A 221 4.00 6.10 -17.42
N ILE A 222 3.88 7.43 -17.31
CA ILE A 222 4.99 8.33 -16.99
C ILE A 222 4.77 8.92 -15.61
N MET A 223 5.80 8.85 -14.77
CA MET A 223 5.76 9.27 -13.37
C MET A 223 6.61 10.53 -13.18
N HIS A 224 6.08 11.47 -12.41
CA HIS A 224 6.77 12.70 -12.01
C HIS A 224 6.70 12.87 -10.50
N TYR A 225 7.74 13.47 -9.93
CA TYR A 225 7.91 13.61 -8.49
C TYR A 225 8.12 15.07 -8.09
N ASP A 226 7.75 15.39 -6.86
CA ASP A 226 7.85 16.75 -6.31
C ASP A 226 9.12 16.90 -5.46
N ASP A 227 10.18 17.44 -6.04
CA ASP A 227 11.46 17.64 -5.35
C ASP A 227 11.41 18.75 -4.28
N SER A 228 10.31 19.51 -4.18
CA SER A 228 10.16 20.54 -3.16
C SER A 228 9.80 19.97 -1.78
N ILE A 229 9.29 18.74 -1.74
CA ILE A 229 8.83 18.07 -0.52
C ILE A 229 9.89 17.09 -0.01
N ARG A 230 10.38 17.30 1.21
CA ARG A 230 11.49 16.52 1.79
C ARG A 230 11.08 15.66 2.98
N SER A 231 9.92 15.91 3.60
CA SER A 231 9.50 15.21 4.83
C SER A 231 9.37 13.70 4.65
N PHE A 232 9.11 13.23 3.43
CA PHE A 232 9.07 11.78 3.11
C PHE A 232 10.46 11.14 2.99
N GLY A 233 11.55 11.92 3.10
CA GLY A 233 12.92 11.45 2.88
C GLY A 233 13.27 11.19 1.42
N LYS A 234 12.33 11.46 0.51
CA LYS A 234 12.42 11.36 -0.95
C LYS A 234 11.36 12.26 -1.59
N PRO A 235 11.53 12.69 -2.85
CA PRO A 235 10.46 13.33 -3.62
C PRO A 235 9.22 12.40 -3.73
N PRO A 236 8.02 12.83 -3.31
CA PRO A 236 6.81 12.04 -3.48
C PRO A 236 6.26 12.12 -4.91
N LEU A 237 5.55 11.07 -5.35
CA LEU A 237 4.93 10.98 -6.67
C LEU A 237 3.82 12.04 -6.78
N CYS A 238 3.95 12.99 -7.70
CA CYS A 238 3.02 14.10 -7.82
C CYS A 238 2.19 14.08 -9.12
N ARG A 239 2.60 13.34 -10.14
CA ARG A 239 1.86 13.25 -11.40
C ARG A 239 2.08 11.94 -12.13
N ILE A 240 1.00 11.43 -12.72
CA ILE A 240 0.99 10.25 -13.57
C ILE A 240 0.34 10.60 -14.91
N GLU A 241 1.05 10.33 -16.00
CA GLU A 241 0.49 10.35 -17.35
C GLU A 241 0.10 8.93 -17.73
N TYR A 242 -1.13 8.75 -18.19
CA TYR A 242 -1.67 7.45 -18.57
C TYR A 242 -1.58 7.24 -20.09
N PRO A 243 -1.53 5.97 -20.56
CA PRO A 243 -1.52 5.66 -21.98
C PRO A 243 -2.73 6.21 -22.76
N SER A 244 -3.86 6.43 -22.06
CA SER A 244 -5.07 7.04 -22.64
C SER A 244 -4.96 8.54 -22.89
N GLY A 245 -3.84 9.17 -22.51
CA GLY A 245 -3.65 10.62 -22.49
C GLY A 245 -4.25 11.31 -21.26
N ALA A 246 -4.90 10.56 -20.36
CA ALA A 246 -5.34 11.10 -19.09
C ALA A 246 -4.13 11.50 -18.23
N ILE A 247 -4.29 12.54 -17.42
CA ILE A 247 -3.25 13.04 -16.51
C ILE A 247 -3.85 13.14 -15.12
N GLU A 248 -3.19 12.52 -14.15
CA GLU A 248 -3.50 12.65 -12.73
C GLU A 248 -2.39 13.47 -12.06
N THR A 249 -2.74 14.44 -11.24
CA THR A 249 -1.80 15.35 -10.58
C THR A 249 -2.26 15.60 -9.15
N VAL A 250 -1.31 15.61 -8.22
CA VAL A 250 -1.51 15.97 -6.83
C VAL A 250 -0.55 17.09 -6.46
N THR A 251 -1.06 18.05 -5.69
CA THR A 251 -0.27 19.12 -5.08
C THR A 251 -0.20 18.87 -3.60
N TYR A 252 1.00 18.86 -3.03
CA TYR A 252 1.20 18.67 -1.59
C TYR A 252 1.17 20.01 -0.85
N THR A 253 0.90 19.97 0.45
CA THR A 253 1.27 21.06 1.37
C THR A 253 2.79 21.18 1.45
N SER A 254 3.28 22.32 1.95
CA SER A 254 4.68 22.45 2.34
C SER A 254 5.05 21.44 3.45
N ASP A 255 6.36 21.24 3.66
CA ASP A 255 6.89 20.41 4.74
C ASP A 255 6.52 20.90 6.16
N GLU A 256 6.12 22.17 6.31
CA GLU A 256 5.77 22.79 7.60
C GLU A 256 4.26 22.74 7.90
N ASP A 257 3.43 22.60 6.86
CA ASP A 257 1.96 22.70 6.91
C ASP A 257 1.23 21.34 6.91
N GLY A 258 1.98 20.23 7.03
CA GLY A 258 1.44 18.88 7.07
C GLY A 258 0.85 18.46 8.42
N HIS A 259 0.53 17.17 8.55
CA HIS A 259 0.09 16.56 9.80
C HIS A 259 1.22 16.55 10.82
N ARG A 260 0.99 17.20 11.96
CA ARG A 260 1.95 17.24 13.07
C ARG A 260 1.94 15.93 13.85
N TYR A 261 3.07 15.59 14.46
CA TYR A 261 3.17 14.45 15.37
C TYR A 261 2.84 14.84 16.82
N PRO A 262 2.33 13.92 17.65
CA PRO A 262 2.20 14.14 19.10
C PRO A 262 3.55 14.48 19.73
N LEU A 263 3.55 15.24 20.83
CA LEU A 263 4.78 15.76 21.45
C LEU A 263 5.78 14.68 21.89
N CYS A 264 5.33 13.48 22.21
CA CYS A 264 6.19 12.36 22.58
C CYS A 264 6.91 11.72 21.37
N ALA A 265 6.48 12.01 20.14
CA ALA A 265 7.08 11.44 18.95
C ALA A 265 8.45 12.08 18.66
N PRO A 266 9.47 11.29 18.28
CA PRO A 266 10.79 11.81 17.91
C PRO A 266 10.77 12.88 16.81
N GLN A 267 9.78 12.82 15.91
CA GLN A 267 9.61 13.71 14.77
C GLN A 267 8.95 15.05 15.12
N ALA A 268 8.34 15.19 16.30
CA ALA A 268 7.42 16.29 16.61
C ALA A 268 8.03 17.69 16.52
N ALA A 269 9.33 17.83 16.77
CA ALA A 269 10.03 19.11 16.76
C ALA A 269 10.54 19.54 15.39
N SER A 270 10.62 18.63 14.41
CA SER A 270 11.37 18.86 13.18
C SER A 270 10.61 18.51 11.90
N GLN A 271 9.49 17.81 12.00
CA GLN A 271 8.80 17.25 10.82
C GLN A 271 7.28 17.26 10.96
N THR A 272 6.64 17.37 9.80
CA THR A 272 5.22 17.03 9.63
C THR A 272 5.11 15.93 8.58
N ILE A 273 3.90 15.39 8.38
CA ILE A 273 3.59 14.54 7.23
C ILE A 273 2.78 15.39 6.25
N PRO A 274 3.39 15.88 5.14
CA PRO A 274 2.67 16.60 4.11
C PRO A 274 1.49 15.79 3.60
N TYR A 275 0.41 16.47 3.24
CA TYR A 275 -0.76 15.84 2.64
C TYR A 275 -1.06 16.49 1.30
N VAL A 276 -1.79 15.78 0.45
CA VAL A 276 -2.29 16.35 -0.81
C VAL A 276 -3.32 17.43 -0.48
N SER A 277 -3.07 18.67 -0.90
CA SER A 277 -4.00 19.80 -0.77
C SER A 277 -4.97 19.89 -1.96
N GLU A 278 -4.51 19.52 -3.17
CA GLU A 278 -5.34 19.40 -4.38
C GLU A 278 -5.02 18.10 -5.11
N TYR A 279 -6.07 17.34 -5.46
CA TYR A 279 -6.03 16.26 -6.43
C TYR A 279 -6.78 16.70 -7.69
N ARG A 280 -6.18 16.45 -8.86
CA ARG A 280 -6.74 16.76 -10.17
C ARG A 280 -6.59 15.58 -11.11
N LYS A 281 -7.67 15.20 -11.79
CA LYS A 281 -7.65 14.22 -12.88
C LYS A 281 -8.28 14.80 -14.14
N LYS A 282 -7.47 14.94 -15.19
CA LYS A 282 -7.87 15.34 -16.53
C LYS A 282 -7.99 14.11 -17.41
N ILE A 283 -9.12 13.98 -18.11
CA ILE A 283 -9.41 12.87 -19.03
C ILE A 283 -9.58 13.46 -20.42
N VAL A 284 -8.92 12.88 -21.43
CA VAL A 284 -9.06 13.31 -22.82
C VAL A 284 -10.51 13.13 -23.27
N GLY A 285 -11.08 14.17 -23.87
CA GLY A 285 -12.47 14.18 -24.34
C GLY A 285 -13.51 14.58 -23.27
N ASN A 286 -13.10 14.85 -22.03
CA ASN A 286 -13.94 15.49 -21.03
C ASN A 286 -13.63 16.98 -20.94
N ASP A 287 -14.68 17.81 -20.90
CA ASP A 287 -14.54 19.26 -20.81
C ASP A 287 -14.22 19.77 -19.38
N THR A 288 -14.39 18.93 -18.36
CA THR A 288 -14.16 19.29 -16.96
C THR A 288 -13.19 18.33 -16.27
N ASP A 289 -12.16 18.89 -15.64
CA ASP A 289 -11.27 18.16 -14.74
C ASP A 289 -12.01 17.73 -13.47
N ARG A 290 -11.72 16.53 -12.97
CA ARG A 290 -12.11 16.13 -11.62
C ARG A 290 -11.12 16.74 -10.63
N VAL A 291 -11.55 17.76 -9.88
CA VAL A 291 -10.74 18.43 -8.85
C VAL A 291 -11.31 18.17 -7.46
N ILE A 292 -10.45 17.82 -6.51
CA ILE A 292 -10.78 17.63 -5.09
C ILE A 292 -9.73 18.36 -4.26
N ASN A 293 -10.17 19.28 -3.41
CA ASN A 293 -9.30 19.94 -2.45
C ASN A 293 -9.45 19.27 -1.08
N TYR A 294 -8.35 18.99 -0.41
CA TYR A 294 -8.32 18.39 0.90
C TYR A 294 -7.76 19.35 1.95
N SER A 295 -8.33 19.32 3.14
CA SER A 295 -7.73 19.88 4.33
C SER A 295 -8.10 19.04 5.55
N PHE A 296 -7.40 19.25 6.65
CA PHE A 296 -7.52 18.40 7.85
C PHE A 296 -7.59 19.25 9.11
N SER A 297 -8.20 18.70 10.17
CA SER A 297 -8.14 19.31 11.49
C SER A 297 -6.73 19.24 12.08
N ALA A 298 -6.46 20.02 13.13
CA ALA A 298 -5.20 19.92 13.86
C ALA A 298 -4.99 18.51 14.45
N LYS A 299 -5.98 17.99 15.18
CA LYS A 299 -6.03 16.56 15.55
C LYS A 299 -6.03 15.73 14.27
N ASN A 300 -5.30 14.63 14.24
CA ASN A 300 -5.04 13.88 13.01
C ASN A 300 -4.81 12.38 13.28
N PHE A 301 -4.56 11.64 12.22
CA PHE A 301 -4.41 10.17 12.27
C PHE A 301 -3.13 9.71 12.99
N VAL A 302 -2.12 10.56 13.18
CA VAL A 302 -0.91 10.21 13.97
C VAL A 302 -1.03 10.63 15.44
N GLY A 303 -2.14 11.25 15.83
CA GLY A 303 -2.44 11.56 17.22
C GLY A 303 -1.95 12.92 17.71
N TYR A 304 -1.79 13.93 16.85
CA TYR A 304 -1.49 15.28 17.34
C TYR A 304 -2.52 15.76 18.36
N GLN A 305 -2.07 16.40 19.45
CA GLN A 305 -2.93 16.83 20.56
C GLN A 305 -3.76 15.71 21.22
N SER A 306 -3.28 14.47 21.18
CA SER A 306 -3.93 13.33 21.85
C SER A 306 -3.62 13.23 23.34
N GLY A 307 -2.54 13.87 23.79
CA GLY A 307 -2.06 13.75 25.18
C GLY A 307 -1.33 12.45 25.48
N ILE A 308 -1.04 11.61 24.48
CA ILE A 308 -0.22 10.41 24.67
C ILE A 308 1.19 10.80 25.18
N SER A 309 1.69 10.05 26.14
CA SER A 309 2.96 10.34 26.83
C SER A 309 4.15 9.56 26.29
N GLU A 310 3.90 8.45 25.60
CA GLU A 310 4.94 7.54 25.09
C GLU A 310 4.70 7.25 23.61
N TRP A 311 5.77 7.25 22.82
CA TRP A 311 5.73 6.92 21.40
C TRP A 311 6.20 5.47 21.17
N LYS A 312 5.31 4.64 20.62
CA LYS A 312 5.58 3.27 20.20
C LYS A 312 5.84 3.25 18.70
N ALA A 313 7.07 2.93 18.29
CA ALA A 313 7.45 2.94 16.87
C ALA A 313 6.74 1.85 16.04
N ASN A 314 6.39 0.72 16.67
CA ASN A 314 5.80 -0.46 16.03
C ASN A 314 4.31 -0.66 16.36
N GLY A 315 3.64 0.41 16.78
CA GLY A 315 2.24 0.37 17.19
C GLY A 315 1.49 1.62 16.74
N ASP A 316 0.17 1.49 16.64
CA ASP A 316 -0.69 2.63 16.35
C ASP A 316 -0.91 3.39 17.66
N ASN A 317 -0.19 4.51 17.79
CA ASN A 317 -0.16 5.31 19.00
C ASN A 317 -1.53 5.94 19.35
N LEU A 318 -2.44 6.04 18.39
CA LEU A 318 -3.76 6.60 18.62
C LEU A 318 -4.64 5.71 19.51
N TYR A 319 -4.35 4.41 19.60
CA TYR A 319 -5.01 3.51 20.55
C TYR A 319 -4.79 3.89 22.02
N GLU A 320 -3.72 4.63 22.35
CA GLU A 320 -3.43 5.08 23.71
C GLU A 320 -4.07 6.45 24.02
N ALA A 321 -4.65 7.12 23.01
CA ALA A 321 -5.30 8.41 23.19
C ALA A 321 -6.58 8.32 24.05
N ASP A 322 -7.03 9.46 24.58
CA ASP A 322 -8.33 9.55 25.27
C ASP A 322 -9.47 8.99 24.40
N LYS A 323 -10.46 8.34 25.03
CA LYS A 323 -11.61 7.74 24.35
C LYS A 323 -12.38 8.72 23.44
N ASN A 324 -12.35 10.01 23.76
CA ASN A 324 -13.02 11.06 23.03
C ASN A 324 -12.15 11.69 21.94
N TYR A 325 -10.94 11.16 21.69
CA TYR A 325 -10.10 11.64 20.61
C TYR A 325 -10.77 11.36 19.26
N THR A 326 -11.06 12.45 18.56
CA THR A 326 -11.60 12.46 17.20
C THR A 326 -10.80 13.43 16.36
N TYR A 327 -10.76 13.16 15.06
CA TYR A 327 -10.14 14.02 14.06
C TYR A 327 -10.96 14.04 12.79
N GLN A 328 -10.75 15.06 11.97
CA GLN A 328 -11.58 15.36 10.82
C GLN A 328 -10.76 15.58 9.56
N SER A 329 -11.37 15.21 8.44
CA SER A 329 -10.92 15.55 7.10
C SER A 329 -12.01 16.31 6.37
N PHE A 330 -11.61 17.19 5.47
CA PHE A 330 -12.49 18.03 4.69
C PHE A 330 -12.16 17.85 3.20
N GLU A 331 -13.13 17.38 2.44
CA GLU A 331 -13.06 17.35 0.98
C GLU A 331 -13.93 18.47 0.41
N THR A 332 -13.37 19.26 -0.49
CA THR A 332 -14.10 20.29 -1.21
C THR A 332 -14.06 19.98 -2.71
N ARG A 333 -15.23 19.92 -3.33
CA ARG A 333 -15.42 19.76 -4.77
C ARG A 333 -16.34 20.86 -5.29
N TYR A 334 -16.30 21.13 -6.58
CA TYR A 334 -17.24 22.01 -7.25
C TYR A 334 -18.11 21.17 -8.20
N ASP A 335 -19.42 21.41 -8.22
CA ASP A 335 -20.30 20.77 -9.20
C ASP A 335 -20.21 21.47 -10.57
N GLY A 336 -20.96 20.96 -11.57
CA GLY A 336 -21.00 21.56 -12.91
C GLY A 336 -21.54 22.99 -12.96
N ASN A 337 -22.19 23.47 -11.89
CA ASN A 337 -22.68 24.83 -11.73
C ASN A 337 -21.73 25.69 -10.87
N ASN A 338 -20.53 25.19 -10.59
CA ASN A 338 -19.52 25.82 -9.74
C ASN A 338 -19.95 26.02 -8.28
N ASN A 339 -20.94 25.26 -7.79
CA ASN A 339 -21.32 25.29 -6.38
C ASN A 339 -20.32 24.47 -5.56
N LYS A 340 -19.89 25.03 -4.43
CA LYS A 340 -18.99 24.38 -3.49
C LYS A 340 -19.71 23.29 -2.70
N ILE A 341 -19.31 22.04 -2.91
CA ILE A 341 -19.72 20.88 -2.11
C ILE A 341 -18.60 20.55 -1.14
N LYS A 342 -18.85 20.75 0.16
CA LYS A 342 -17.96 20.32 1.24
C LYS A 342 -18.46 19.03 1.87
N THR A 343 -17.58 18.04 1.96
CA THR A 343 -17.75 16.82 2.74
C THR A 343 -16.81 16.87 3.94
N THR A 344 -17.34 16.68 5.14
CA THR A 344 -16.56 16.53 6.37
C THR A 344 -16.70 15.10 6.86
N ASN A 345 -15.57 14.40 7.02
CA ASN A 345 -15.54 13.08 7.62
C ASN A 345 -14.88 13.16 8.99
N GLU A 346 -15.49 12.55 10.00
CA GLU A 346 -14.97 12.45 11.36
C GLU A 346 -14.59 11.01 11.68
N TYR A 347 -13.43 10.83 12.30
CA TYR A 347 -12.89 9.55 12.69
C TYR A 347 -12.61 9.52 14.18
N ASN A 348 -12.77 8.36 14.81
CA ASN A 348 -12.36 8.15 16.20
C ASN A 348 -10.90 7.68 16.32
N LYS A 349 -10.43 7.47 17.55
CA LYS A 349 -9.09 6.93 17.86
C LYS A 349 -8.74 5.58 17.22
N PHE A 350 -9.74 4.87 16.69
CA PHE A 350 -9.59 3.61 15.98
C PHE A 350 -9.59 3.80 14.46
N HIS A 351 -9.45 5.04 13.96
CA HIS A 351 -9.56 5.40 12.55
C HIS A 351 -10.90 5.03 11.89
N LEU A 352 -11.94 4.71 12.69
CA LEU A 352 -13.25 4.36 12.18
C LEU A 352 -14.01 5.65 11.87
N LEU A 353 -14.59 5.71 10.67
CA LEU A 353 -15.47 6.80 10.24
C LEU A 353 -16.74 6.78 11.11
N THR A 354 -16.89 7.77 11.99
CA THR A 354 -18.05 7.88 12.89
C THR A 354 -19.15 8.75 12.29
N ARG A 355 -18.79 9.72 11.44
CA ARG A 355 -19.75 10.66 10.87
C ARG A 355 -19.27 11.22 9.53
N THR A 356 -20.19 11.35 8.58
CA THR A 356 -19.98 12.11 7.34
C THR A 356 -21.04 13.20 7.23
N MET A 357 -20.62 14.42 6.93
CA MET A 357 -21.52 15.55 6.65
C MET A 357 -21.25 16.06 5.25
N ARG A 358 -22.28 16.22 4.41
CA ARG A 358 -22.14 16.71 3.03
C ARG A 358 -23.12 17.84 2.80
N GLY A 359 -22.63 19.01 2.38
CA GLY A 359 -23.48 20.18 2.11
C GLY A 359 -24.33 20.65 3.29
N GLY A 360 -23.91 20.36 4.54
CA GLY A 360 -24.66 20.68 5.77
C GLY A 360 -25.63 19.61 6.24
N SER A 361 -25.90 18.56 5.45
CA SER A 361 -26.70 17.40 5.87
C SER A 361 -25.83 16.32 6.51
N VAL A 362 -26.30 15.74 7.62
CA VAL A 362 -25.59 14.70 8.37
C VAL A 362 -26.02 13.32 7.89
N CYS A 363 -25.06 12.48 7.50
CA CYS A 363 -25.26 11.05 7.34
C CYS A 363 -24.50 10.35 8.49
N LEU A 364 -25.25 9.84 9.48
CA LEU A 364 -24.65 9.06 10.58
C LEU A 364 -24.49 7.60 10.12
N ASN A 365 -23.26 7.10 10.14
CA ASN A 365 -23.02 5.67 10.05
C ASN A 365 -23.21 5.07 11.45
N SER A 366 -24.42 4.56 11.73
CA SER A 366 -24.68 3.81 12.95
C SER A 366 -24.03 2.43 12.85
N PHE A 367 -22.74 2.33 13.19
CA PHE A 367 -22.20 1.04 13.64
C PHE A 367 -22.62 0.84 15.09
N GLY A 368 -23.52 -0.12 15.30
CA GLY A 368 -24.08 -0.45 16.59
C GLY A 368 -23.00 -0.69 17.65
N ARG A 369 -23.30 -0.23 18.86
CA ARG A 369 -22.59 -0.59 20.08
C ARG A 369 -22.46 -2.11 20.14
N PHE A 370 -21.23 -2.63 20.09
CA PHE A 370 -20.94 -3.91 20.70
C PHE A 370 -20.27 -3.62 22.04
N ALA A 371 -20.98 -4.01 23.10
CA ALA A 371 -20.55 -4.00 24.49
C ALA A 371 -19.56 -5.13 24.76
#